data_AF-A0A381Z572-F1
#
_entry.id   AF-A0A381Z572-F1
#
_cell.length_a   1.000
_cell.length_b   1.000
_cell.length_c   1.000
_cell.angle_alpha   90.00
_cell.angle_beta   90.00
_cell.angle_gamma   90.00
#
_symmetry.space_group_name_H-M   'P 1'
#
loop_
_entity.id
_entity.type
_entity.pdbx_description
1 polymer ?
#
loop_
_entity_poly.entity_id
_entity_poly.type
_entity_poly.pdbx_seq_one_letter_code
_entity_poly.pdbx_strand_id
1 'polypeptide(L)'
;MSYKNKFTAHTQLKMSPFFERTSKLNESQEWRRWAGYLAATSYELTHENEYFAIRTKAGLLDITPLKKYIVEGPESQRLLDRLVTRNIAICKVGQVM
;
A
#
# COMPACT_ATOMS: atom_id res chain seq x y z
N MET A 1 -37.84 -8.16 18.52
CA MET A 1 -37.79 -7.95 17.06
C MET A 1 -36.34 -7.97 16.61
N SER A 2 -35.92 -8.99 15.86
CA SER A 2 -34.54 -9.12 15.37
C SER A 2 -34.40 -8.34 14.06
N TYR A 3 -33.74 -7.18 14.11
CA TYR A 3 -33.40 -6.41 12.91
C TYR A 3 -32.31 -7.16 12.14
N LYS A 4 -32.72 -7.92 11.12
CA LYS A 4 -31.77 -8.48 10.14
C LYS A 4 -31.29 -7.34 9.25
N ASN A 5 -30.16 -6.76 9.59
CA ASN A 5 -29.47 -5.82 8.70
C ASN A 5 -28.93 -6.62 7.51
N LYS A 6 -29.61 -6.55 6.36
CA LYS A 6 -29.11 -7.14 5.11
C LYS A 6 -27.96 -6.27 4.60
N PHE A 7 -26.73 -6.70 4.87
CA PHE A 7 -25.53 -6.08 4.32
C PHE A 7 -25.18 -6.76 2.99
N THR A 8 -25.27 -6.01 1.90
CA THR A 8 -24.81 -6.44 0.58
C THR A 8 -23.47 -5.75 0.28
N ALA A 9 -22.39 -6.52 0.16
CA ALA A 9 -21.07 -6.01 -0.22
C ALA A 9 -20.65 -6.52 -1.59
N HIS A 10 -20.05 -5.62 -2.38
CA HIS A 10 -19.35 -5.97 -3.61
C HIS A 10 -17.86 -6.15 -3.31
N THR A 11 -17.37 -7.38 -3.41
CA THR A 11 -15.98 -7.76 -3.09
C THR A 11 -15.04 -7.63 -4.29
N GLN A 12 -15.23 -6.61 -5.13
CA GLN A 12 -14.36 -6.37 -6.27
C GLN A 12 -13.11 -5.60 -5.85
N LEU A 13 -11.94 -6.10 -6.24
CA LEU A 13 -10.67 -5.41 -6.00
C LEU A 13 -10.50 -4.25 -6.97
N LYS A 14 -9.94 -3.15 -6.47
CA LYS A 14 -9.54 -2.00 -7.29
C LYS A 14 -8.25 -2.30 -8.05
N MET A 15 -8.11 -1.68 -9.21
CA MET A 15 -6.87 -1.72 -9.99
C MET A 15 -6.05 -0.47 -9.70
N SER A 16 -4.73 -0.59 -9.64
CA SER A 16 -3.86 0.57 -9.51
C SER A 16 -3.78 1.34 -10.83
N PRO A 17 -3.36 2.62 -10.81
CA PRO A 17 -3.05 3.37 -12.04
C PRO A 17 -1.99 2.72 -12.93
N PHE A 18 -1.14 1.85 -12.36
CA PHE A 18 -0.08 1.16 -13.09
C PHE A 18 -0.51 -0.19 -13.65
N PHE A 19 -1.70 -0.68 -13.29
CA PHE A 19 -2.16 -2.04 -13.59
C PHE A 19 -2.09 -2.38 -15.08
N GLU A 20 -2.49 -1.46 -15.97
CA GLU A 20 -2.48 -1.72 -17.41
C GLU A 20 -1.08 -2.09 -17.94
N ARG A 21 -0.03 -1.50 -17.36
CA ARG A 21 1.36 -1.78 -17.74
C ARG A 21 1.92 -2.97 -16.97
N THR A 22 1.71 -3.02 -15.67
CA THR A 22 2.29 -4.05 -14.81
C THR A 22 1.67 -5.42 -15.03
N SER A 23 0.37 -5.51 -15.31
CA SER A 23 -0.31 -6.78 -15.60
C SER A 23 0.25 -7.52 -16.81
N LYS A 24 0.71 -6.79 -17.84
CA LYS A 24 1.33 -7.37 -19.04
C LYS A 24 2.72 -7.96 -18.76
N LEU A 25 3.38 -7.47 -17.70
CA LEU A 25 4.71 -7.92 -17.28
C LEU A 25 4.65 -9.02 -16.22
N ASN A 26 3.46 -9.30 -15.66
CA ASN A 26 3.28 -10.32 -14.63
C ASN A 26 3.21 -11.71 -15.25
N GLU A 27 4.34 -12.26 -15.68
CA GLU A 27 4.43 -13.62 -16.24
C GLU A 27 4.00 -14.69 -15.24
N SER A 28 4.28 -14.46 -13.96
CA SER A 28 3.88 -15.38 -12.88
C SER A 28 2.35 -15.48 -12.69
N GLN A 29 1.62 -14.44 -13.10
CA GLN A 29 0.19 -14.25 -12.81
C GLN A 29 -0.14 -14.34 -11.31
N GLU A 30 0.84 -14.12 -10.45
CA GLU A 30 0.60 -14.10 -9.02
C GLU A 30 0.00 -12.77 -8.59
N TRP A 31 -1.20 -12.85 -8.01
CA TRP A 31 -1.97 -11.70 -7.57
C TRP A 31 -2.38 -11.85 -6.11
N ARG A 32 -2.28 -10.76 -5.36
CA ARG A 32 -2.77 -10.68 -3.98
C ARG A 32 -3.74 -9.52 -3.78
N ARG A 33 -4.63 -9.68 -2.82
CA ARG A 33 -5.41 -8.58 -2.25
C ARG A 33 -4.54 -7.79 -1.29
N TRP A 34 -4.36 -6.50 -1.55
CA TRP A 34 -3.68 -5.58 -0.63
C TRP A 34 -4.52 -4.30 -0.47
N ALA A 35 -5.02 -4.03 0.74
CA ALA A 35 -5.79 -2.81 1.07
C ALA A 35 -6.95 -2.49 0.09
N GLY A 36 -7.59 -3.54 -0.46
CA GLY A 36 -8.69 -3.40 -1.42
C GLY A 36 -8.27 -3.30 -2.89
N TYR A 37 -6.99 -3.48 -3.20
CA TYR A 37 -6.45 -3.51 -4.57
C TYR A 37 -5.97 -4.91 -4.95
N LEU A 38 -5.99 -5.19 -6.26
CA LEU A 38 -5.28 -6.31 -6.87
C LEU A 38 -3.82 -5.88 -7.09
N ALA A 39 -2.88 -6.54 -6.44
CA ALA A 39 -1.46 -6.22 -6.49
C ALA A 39 -0.65 -7.44 -6.90
N ALA A 40 0.31 -7.28 -7.82
CA ALA A 40 1.23 -8.35 -8.20
C ALA A 40 2.18 -8.66 -7.03
N THR A 41 2.52 -9.94 -6.85
CA THR A 41 3.50 -10.39 -5.83
C THR A 41 4.87 -10.71 -6.39
N SER A 42 4.90 -11.25 -7.60
CA SER A 42 6.09 -11.55 -8.40
C SER A 42 5.74 -11.22 -9.85
N TYR A 43 6.71 -10.80 -10.64
CA TYR A 43 6.56 -10.63 -12.08
C TYR A 43 7.08 -11.87 -12.82
N GLU A 44 8.17 -12.47 -12.34
CA GLU A 44 8.73 -13.72 -12.85
C GLU A 44 8.33 -14.94 -12.00
N LEU A 45 8.55 -16.15 -12.51
CA LEU A 45 8.29 -17.41 -11.77
C LEU A 45 9.21 -17.61 -10.56
N THR A 46 10.37 -16.94 -10.55
CA THR A 46 11.32 -16.95 -9.44
C THR A 46 11.72 -15.52 -9.11
N HIS A 47 12.02 -15.26 -7.84
CA HIS A 47 12.33 -13.91 -7.36
C HIS A 47 13.80 -13.52 -7.55
N GLU A 48 14.66 -14.38 -8.10
CA GLU A 48 16.11 -14.15 -8.16
C GLU A 48 16.45 -12.89 -8.96
N ASN A 49 15.90 -12.76 -10.16
CA ASN A 49 16.15 -11.61 -11.03
C ASN A 49 15.62 -10.31 -10.39
N GLU A 50 14.40 -10.33 -9.85
CA GLU A 50 13.82 -9.18 -9.14
C GLU A 50 14.66 -8.78 -7.92
N TYR A 51 15.10 -9.77 -7.13
CA TYR A 51 15.98 -9.56 -5.98
C TYR A 51 17.30 -8.91 -6.38
N PHE A 52 18.00 -9.48 -7.36
CA PHE A 52 19.28 -8.92 -7.80
C PHE A 52 19.12 -7.56 -8.48
N ALA A 53 18.04 -7.34 -9.24
CA ALA A 53 17.73 -6.04 -9.82
C ALA A 53 17.57 -4.96 -8.73
N ILE A 54 16.82 -5.23 -7.67
CA ILE A 54 16.64 -4.29 -6.55
C ILE A 54 17.96 -4.05 -5.80
N ARG A 55 18.76 -5.11 -5.58
CA ARG A 55 19.96 -5.04 -4.74
C ARG A 55 21.19 -4.48 -5.44
N THR A 56 21.28 -4.64 -6.76
CA THR A 56 22.47 -4.28 -7.53
C THR A 56 22.21 -3.17 -8.55
N LYS A 57 20.95 -2.89 -8.87
CA LYS A 57 20.54 -1.89 -9.86
C LYS A 57 19.36 -1.06 -9.33
N ALA A 58 18.22 -1.11 -10.01
CA ALA A 58 17.01 -0.40 -9.66
C ALA A 58 15.79 -1.30 -9.86
N GLY A 59 14.73 -1.05 -9.09
CA GLY A 59 13.44 -1.70 -9.23
C GLY A 59 12.30 -0.70 -9.08
N LEU A 60 11.19 -0.94 -9.77
CA LEU A 60 9.95 -0.17 -9.64
C LEU A 60 8.91 -1.00 -8.87
N LEU A 61 8.42 -0.45 -7.76
CA LEU A 61 7.42 -1.11 -6.92
C LEU A 61 6.10 -0.34 -6.96
N ASP A 62 5.02 -1.00 -7.35
CA ASP A 62 3.67 -0.43 -7.26
C ASP A 62 3.15 -0.53 -5.82
N ILE A 63 3.37 0.54 -5.06
CA ILE A 63 2.88 0.70 -3.67
C ILE A 63 1.60 1.56 -3.59
N THR A 64 0.84 1.65 -4.69
CA THR A 64 -0.47 2.33 -4.71
C THR A 64 -1.36 1.90 -3.54
N PRO A 65 -1.45 0.61 -3.17
CA PRO A 65 -2.39 0.18 -2.13
C PRO A 65 -2.05 0.69 -0.72
N LEU A 66 -0.80 1.14 -0.47
CA LEU A 66 -0.45 1.76 0.80
C LEU A 66 -1.28 3.03 1.00
N LYS A 67 -2.08 3.11 2.06
CA LYS A 67 -2.93 4.29 2.31
C LYS A 67 -2.10 5.44 2.85
N LYS A 68 -2.38 6.64 2.35
CA LYS A 68 -1.77 7.89 2.80
C LYS A 68 -2.87 8.74 3.41
N TYR A 69 -2.63 9.26 4.61
CA TYR A 69 -3.56 10.14 5.33
C TYR A 69 -2.84 11.48 5.56
N ILE A 70 -3.54 12.56 5.25
CA ILE A 70 -3.10 13.91 5.60
C ILE A 70 -3.91 14.32 6.82
N VAL A 71 -3.23 14.72 7.89
CA VAL A 71 -3.84 15.17 9.14
C VAL A 71 -3.48 16.63 9.33
N GLU A 72 -4.49 17.49 9.34
CA GLU A 72 -4.32 18.95 9.35
C GLU A 72 -5.00 19.57 10.56
N GLY A 73 -4.53 20.76 10.95
CA GLY A 73 -5.09 21.55 12.05
C GLY A 73 -4.08 21.85 13.16
N PRO A 74 -4.41 22.79 14.06
CA PRO A 74 -3.48 23.29 15.08
C PRO A 74 -2.96 22.18 16.02
N GLU A 75 -3.82 21.21 16.33
CA GLU A 75 -3.50 20.11 17.26
C GLU A 75 -3.01 18.83 16.56
N SER A 76 -2.74 18.87 15.25
CA SER A 76 -2.37 17.69 14.46
C SER A 76 -1.13 16.96 15.00
N GLN A 77 -0.08 17.70 15.37
CA GLN A 77 1.13 17.14 15.96
C GLN A 77 0.85 16.42 17.29
N ARG A 78 0.05 17.03 18.17
CA ARG A 78 -0.31 16.46 19.47
C ARG A 78 -1.17 15.20 19.34
N LEU A 79 -2.05 15.16 18.34
CA LEU A 79 -2.82 13.95 18.01
C LEU A 79 -1.89 12.82 17.55
N LEU A 80 -0.98 13.10 16.61
CA LEU A 80 -0.06 12.10 16.07
C LEU A 80 0.89 11.56 17.15
N ASP A 81 1.40 12.42 18.04
CA ASP A 81 2.27 12.03 19.16
C ASP A 81 1.61 11.05 20.14
N ARG A 82 0.28 11.09 20.25
CA ARG A 82 -0.49 10.14 21.06
C ARG A 82 -0.86 8.85 20.31
N LEU A 83 -0.83 8.88 18.98
CA LEU A 83 -1.26 7.77 18.13
C LEU A 83 -0.13 6.76 17.91
N VAL A 84 1.12 7.21 17.93
CA VAL A 84 2.31 6.37 17.69
C VAL A 84 3.19 6.29 18.94
N THR A 85 4.09 5.30 18.98
CA THR A 85 4.99 5.08 20.13
C THR A 85 6.27 5.92 20.08
N ARG A 86 6.60 6.49 18.91
CA ARG A 86 7.76 7.39 18.77
C ARG A 86 7.38 8.82 19.13
N ASN A 87 8.32 9.55 19.74
CA ASN A 87 8.15 10.97 20.06
C ASN A 87 8.09 11.80 18.77
N ILE A 88 6.88 12.23 18.37
CA ILE A 88 6.65 13.07 17.18
C ILE A 88 7.15 14.49 17.40
N ALA A 89 7.25 14.95 18.64
CA ALA A 89 7.65 16.34 18.93
C ALA A 89 9.09 16.69 18.51
N ILE A 90 9.95 15.69 18.26
CA ILE A 90 11.32 15.92 17.75
C ILE A 90 11.42 15.83 16.22
N CYS A 91 10.34 15.50 15.51
CA CYS A 91 10.33 15.39 14.05
C CYS A 91 10.43 16.77 13.40
N LYS A 92 11.40 16.95 12.50
CA LYS A 92 11.56 18.20 11.74
C LYS A 92 10.69 18.19 10.48
N VAL A 93 10.33 19.37 9.97
CA VAL A 93 9.65 19.50 8.68
C VAL A 93 10.48 18.83 7.58
N GLY A 94 9.85 17.96 6.78
CA GLY A 94 10.51 17.19 5.71
C GLY A 94 11.21 15.91 6.19
N GLN A 95 11.19 15.60 7.49
CA GLN A 95 11.74 14.37 8.04
C GLN A 95 10.67 13.27 8.12
N VAL A 96 11.06 12.04 7.77
CA VAL A 96 10.29 10.84 8.10
C VAL A 96 10.87 10.26 9.40
N MET A 97 10.02 9.91 10.34
CA MET A 97 10.43 9.21 11.56
C MET A 97 10.27 7.71 11.45
#